data_AF-A0A8J7PZX2-F1
#
_entry.id   AF-A0A8J7PZX2-F1
#
_cell.length_a   1.000
_cell.length_b   1.000
_cell.length_c   1.000
_cell.angle_alpha   90.00
_cell.angle_beta   90.00
_cell.angle_gamma   90.00
#
_symmetry.space_group_name_H-M   'P 1'
#
loop_
_entity.id
_entity.type
_entity.pdbx_description
1 polymer ?
#
loop_
_entity_poly.entity_id
_entity_poly.type
_entity_poly.pdbx_seq_one_letter_code
_entity_poly.pdbx_strand_id
1 'polypeptide(L)'
;MYLADDDSGLSTVNGLPAHALLVHVVVVLVPLAALTVLATAVWPALRRRLGIITPILAGVALISVPITTGAGEWLIKHVDPDPLAKAHAQLGDEMLPWAIGLFVVAVGVWLFSLLQKRMSTNAAPRKVDARVGAGVGAGDGMRADALADEGAPEKAAVASGAQRARWVPLVAVVLAVAAAVASVGSVVTVYRIGESGAKAVWHDSFDPNASPKPGK
;
A
#
# COMPACT_ATOMS: atom_id res chain seq x y z
N MET A 1 32.12 -27.85 -21.35
CA MET A 1 32.18 -27.54 -19.91
C MET A 1 32.19 -26.03 -19.77
N TYR A 2 31.01 -25.41 -19.82
CA TYR A 2 30.79 -23.95 -19.74
C TYR A 2 29.46 -23.78 -18.97
N LEU A 3 29.50 -24.12 -17.69
CA LEU A 3 28.40 -24.00 -16.74
C LEU A 3 29.03 -23.46 -15.47
N ALA A 4 29.15 -22.14 -15.39
CA ALA A 4 29.51 -21.43 -14.16
C ALA A 4 28.68 -20.13 -14.13
N ASP A 5 27.72 -20.13 -13.21
CA ASP A 5 27.10 -19.00 -12.53
C ASP A 5 26.04 -18.15 -13.24
N ASP A 6 24.86 -18.76 -13.44
CA ASP A 6 23.56 -18.09 -13.67
C ASP A 6 23.03 -17.30 -12.44
N ASP A 7 23.82 -17.19 -11.36
CA ASP A 7 23.50 -16.38 -10.17
C ASP A 7 24.05 -14.94 -10.24
N SER A 8 24.85 -14.64 -11.26
CA SER A 8 25.53 -13.35 -11.46
C SER A 8 24.61 -12.23 -11.99
N GLY A 9 23.51 -12.59 -12.67
CA GLY A 9 22.63 -11.63 -13.36
C GLY A 9 21.81 -10.71 -12.46
N LEU A 10 21.53 -11.12 -11.20
CA LEU A 10 20.84 -10.28 -10.22
C LEU A 10 21.79 -9.48 -9.32
N SER A 11 23.06 -9.87 -9.24
CA SER A 11 24.02 -9.34 -8.27
C SER A 11 25.01 -8.35 -8.90
N THR A 12 25.21 -8.41 -10.22
CA THR A 12 26.03 -7.46 -10.98
C THR A 12 25.33 -7.02 -12.27
N VAL A 13 25.48 -5.74 -12.63
CA VAL A 13 24.95 -5.16 -13.88
C VAL A 13 26.06 -4.37 -14.54
N ASN A 14 26.48 -4.74 -15.75
CA ASN A 14 27.57 -4.09 -16.49
C ASN A 14 28.89 -3.98 -15.70
N GLY A 15 29.19 -4.98 -14.85
CA GLY A 15 30.39 -5.01 -14.01
C GLY A 15 30.31 -4.17 -12.72
N LEU A 16 29.17 -3.53 -12.44
CA LEU A 16 28.91 -2.79 -11.20
C LEU A 16 28.01 -3.59 -10.25
N PRO A 17 28.14 -3.41 -8.93
CA PRO A 17 27.23 -4.01 -7.96
C PRO A 17 25.77 -3.64 -8.25
N ALA A 18 24.92 -4.64 -8.51
CA ALA A 18 23.51 -4.42 -8.81
C ALA A 18 22.78 -3.70 -7.69
N HIS A 19 23.22 -3.92 -6.43
CA HIS A 19 22.68 -3.26 -5.24
C HIS A 19 22.59 -1.74 -5.41
N ALA A 20 23.66 -1.08 -5.89
CA ALA A 20 23.67 0.38 -6.03
C ALA A 20 22.60 0.88 -7.01
N LEU A 21 22.37 0.17 -8.12
CA LEU A 21 21.34 0.51 -9.09
C LEU A 21 19.93 0.21 -8.56
N LEU A 22 19.75 -0.95 -7.92
CA LEU A 22 18.48 -1.37 -7.34
C LEU A 22 18.04 -0.47 -6.18
N VAL A 23 18.99 0.03 -5.39
CA VAL A 23 18.72 1.01 -4.32
C VAL A 23 18.04 2.25 -4.88
N HIS A 24 18.48 2.79 -6.03
CA HIS A 24 17.82 3.96 -6.64
C HIS A 24 16.35 3.70 -6.96
N VAL A 25 16.02 2.48 -7.39
CA VAL A 25 14.63 2.08 -7.64
C VAL A 25 13.85 2.06 -6.32
N VAL A 26 14.36 1.41 -5.28
CA VAL A 26 13.68 1.28 -3.98
C VAL A 26 13.52 2.63 -3.27
N VAL A 27 14.57 3.47 -3.24
CA VAL A 27 14.52 4.76 -2.54
C VAL A 27 13.53 5.73 -3.17
N VAL A 28 13.17 5.55 -4.44
CA VAL A 28 12.12 6.34 -5.11
C VAL A 28 10.76 5.68 -4.97
N LEU A 29 10.68 4.37 -5.24
CA LEU A 29 9.41 3.64 -5.26
C LEU A 29 8.75 3.59 -3.89
N VAL A 30 9.48 3.34 -2.81
CA VAL A 30 8.84 3.18 -1.50
C VAL A 30 8.27 4.50 -0.97
N PRO A 31 8.98 5.63 -0.97
CA PRO A 31 8.38 6.91 -0.60
C PRO A 31 7.20 7.30 -1.50
N LEU A 32 7.30 7.02 -2.81
CA LEU A 32 6.18 7.25 -3.73
C LEU A 32 4.97 6.37 -3.40
N ALA A 33 5.18 5.09 -3.08
CA ALA A 33 4.13 4.18 -2.62
C ALA A 33 3.51 4.67 -1.30
N ALA A 34 4.34 5.09 -0.34
CA ALA A 34 3.88 5.65 0.93
C ALA A 34 3.01 6.90 0.74
N LEU A 35 3.40 7.82 -0.14
CA LEU A 35 2.64 9.03 -0.44
C LEU A 35 1.31 8.70 -1.14
N THR A 36 1.33 7.79 -2.12
CA THR A 36 0.10 7.41 -2.84
C THR A 36 -0.87 6.64 -1.95
N VAL A 37 -0.39 5.75 -1.08
CA VAL A 37 -1.21 5.05 -0.08
C VAL A 37 -1.83 6.04 0.89
N LEU A 38 -1.04 6.97 1.43
CA LEU A 38 -1.54 8.00 2.34
C LEU A 38 -2.58 8.88 1.65
N ALA A 39 -2.29 9.38 0.45
CA ALA A 39 -3.17 10.27 -0.30
C ALA A 39 -4.49 9.58 -0.69
N THR A 40 -4.44 8.30 -1.08
CA THR A 40 -5.67 7.55 -1.40
C THR A 40 -6.48 7.19 -0.16
N ALA A 41 -5.86 6.97 1.00
CA ALA A 41 -6.59 6.75 2.24
C ALA A 41 -7.40 8.00 2.65
N VAL A 42 -6.77 9.18 2.63
CA VAL A 42 -7.37 10.44 3.11
C VAL A 42 -8.26 11.13 2.06
N TRP A 43 -7.99 10.97 0.76
CA TRP A 43 -8.67 11.71 -0.31
C TRP A 43 -9.56 10.81 -1.19
N PRO A 44 -10.89 10.75 -0.96
CA PRO A 44 -11.79 9.86 -1.71
C PRO A 44 -11.83 10.13 -3.21
N ALA A 45 -11.64 11.38 -3.63
CA ALA A 45 -11.60 11.74 -5.05
C ALA A 45 -10.38 11.13 -5.76
N LEU A 46 -9.24 11.00 -5.08
CA LEU A 46 -8.02 10.45 -5.64
C LEU A 46 -8.10 8.92 -5.79
N ARG A 47 -8.78 8.23 -4.87
CA ARG A 47 -9.07 6.78 -4.99
C ARG A 47 -9.76 6.40 -6.29
N ARG A 48 -10.62 7.29 -6.81
CA ARG A 48 -11.35 7.04 -8.05
C ARG A 48 -10.44 7.04 -9.28
N ARG A 49 -9.33 7.80 -9.25
CA ARG A 49 -8.37 7.90 -10.35
C ARG A 49 -7.24 6.88 -10.25
N LEU A 50 -6.69 6.67 -9.05
CA LEU A 50 -5.51 5.80 -8.83
C LEU A 50 -5.86 4.34 -8.48
N GLY A 51 -7.14 3.96 -8.56
CA GLY A 51 -7.70 2.71 -8.03
C GLY A 51 -6.74 1.52 -7.99
N ILE A 52 -6.41 0.95 -9.15
CA ILE A 52 -5.51 -0.22 -9.24
C ILE A 52 -4.02 0.14 -9.24
N ILE A 53 -3.69 1.39 -9.56
CA ILE A 53 -2.30 1.86 -9.66
C ILE A 53 -1.64 1.82 -8.29
N THR A 54 -2.34 2.21 -7.22
CA THR A 54 -1.80 2.23 -5.86
C THR A 54 -1.32 0.84 -5.38
N PRO A 55 -2.14 -0.24 -5.41
CA PRO A 55 -1.67 -1.56 -5.01
C PRO A 55 -0.61 -2.13 -5.97
N ILE A 56 -0.65 -1.82 -7.27
CA ILE A 56 0.42 -2.22 -8.20
C ILE A 56 1.74 -1.56 -7.80
N LEU A 57 1.74 -0.25 -7.59
CA LEU A 57 2.93 0.51 -7.19
C LEU A 57 3.51 -0.02 -5.88
N ALA A 58 2.65 -0.23 -4.86
CA ALA A 58 3.07 -0.80 -3.58
C ALA A 58 3.57 -2.25 -3.73
N GLY A 59 2.99 -3.04 -4.64
CA GLY A 59 3.42 -4.40 -4.94
C GLY A 59 4.77 -4.45 -5.63
N VAL A 60 5.03 -3.55 -6.59
CA VAL A 60 6.35 -3.41 -7.22
C VAL A 60 7.38 -3.00 -6.16
N ALA A 61 7.07 -2.01 -5.32
CA ALA A 61 7.94 -1.61 -4.22
C ALA A 61 8.26 -2.79 -3.27
N LEU A 62 7.23 -3.58 -2.89
CA LEU A 62 7.38 -4.76 -2.06
C LEU A 62 8.28 -5.82 -2.68
N ILE A 63 8.17 -6.08 -3.99
CA ILE A 63 9.02 -7.06 -4.68
C ILE A 63 10.46 -6.53 -4.83
N SER A 64 10.64 -5.23 -5.05
CA SER A 64 11.97 -4.64 -5.21
C SER A 64 12.82 -4.67 -3.93
N VAL A 65 12.21 -4.59 -2.75
CA VAL A 65 12.94 -4.62 -1.46
C VAL A 65 13.79 -5.89 -1.28
N PRO A 66 13.24 -7.13 -1.30
CA PRO A 66 14.03 -8.33 -1.09
C PRO A 66 15.07 -8.59 -2.20
N ILE A 67 14.80 -8.13 -3.43
CA ILE A 67 15.78 -8.19 -4.52
C ILE A 67 16.98 -7.29 -4.21
N THR A 68 16.72 -6.10 -3.66
CA THR A 68 17.76 -5.12 -3.32
C THR A 68 18.57 -5.53 -2.10
N THR A 69 17.93 -6.08 -1.06
CA THR A 69 18.63 -6.59 0.13
C THR A 69 19.49 -7.79 -0.21
N GLY A 70 18.98 -8.74 -1.01
CA GLY A 70 19.77 -9.89 -1.49
C GLY A 70 21.01 -9.47 -2.30
N ALA A 71 20.88 -8.47 -3.18
CA ALA A 71 22.02 -7.91 -3.90
C ALA A 71 23.04 -7.23 -2.95
N GLY A 72 22.57 -6.63 -1.85
CA GLY A 72 23.43 -6.02 -0.83
C GLY A 72 24.18 -7.04 0.01
N GLU A 73 23.53 -8.14 0.41
CA GLU A 73 24.17 -9.26 1.10
C GLU A 73 25.26 -9.91 0.24
N TRP A 74 25.02 -10.05 -1.07
CA TRP A 74 26.04 -10.51 -2.00
C TRP A 74 27.25 -9.56 -1.99
N LEU A 75 27.02 -8.24 -2.05
CA LEU A 75 28.09 -7.24 -2.05
C LEU A 75 28.96 -7.31 -0.77
N ILE A 76 28.35 -7.46 0.40
CA ILE A 76 29.07 -7.53 1.69
C ILE A 76 30.02 -8.73 1.76
N LYS A 77 29.73 -9.82 1.04
CA LYS A 77 30.61 -10.99 0.95
C LYS A 77 31.81 -10.78 0.03
N HIS A 78 31.80 -9.74 -0.81
CA HIS A 78 32.80 -9.48 -1.86
C HIS A 78 33.59 -8.18 -1.63
N VAL A 79 33.37 -7.50 -0.51
CA VAL A 79 34.13 -6.31 -0.11
C VAL A 79 34.81 -6.53 1.23
N ASP A 80 35.78 -5.69 1.56
CA ASP A 80 36.48 -5.77 2.83
C ASP A 80 35.49 -5.66 4.01
N PRO A 81 35.68 -6.44 5.09
CA PRO A 81 34.77 -6.40 6.23
C PRO A 81 34.74 -5.02 6.91
N ASP A 82 33.59 -4.34 6.81
CA ASP A 82 33.34 -3.05 7.47
C ASP A 82 32.14 -3.14 8.45
N PRO A 83 32.29 -2.75 9.73
CA PRO A 83 31.18 -2.70 10.67
C PRO A 83 30.05 -1.74 10.26
N LEU A 84 30.35 -0.62 9.59
CA LEU A 84 29.33 0.33 9.17
C LEU A 84 28.47 -0.23 8.03
N ALA A 85 29.09 -0.90 7.04
CA ALA A 85 28.37 -1.64 6.01
C ALA A 85 27.43 -2.72 6.59
N LYS A 86 27.86 -3.45 7.62
CA LYS A 86 27.00 -4.44 8.30
C LYS A 86 25.82 -3.79 9.03
N ALA A 87 26.03 -2.66 9.69
CA ALA A 87 24.95 -1.91 10.34
C ALA A 87 23.93 -1.36 9.33
N HIS A 88 24.41 -0.89 8.17
CA HIS A 88 23.53 -0.50 7.05
C HIS A 88 22.69 -1.67 6.55
N ALA A 89 23.29 -2.85 6.38
CA ALA A 89 22.59 -4.06 5.92
C ALA A 89 21.45 -4.46 6.87
N GLN A 90 21.72 -4.47 8.19
CA GLN A 90 20.71 -4.79 9.21
C GLN A 90 19.54 -3.81 9.18
N LEU A 91 19.79 -2.52 8.96
CA LEU A 91 18.73 -1.54 8.78
C LEU A 91 17.94 -1.78 7.48
N GLY A 92 18.60 -2.26 6.43
CA GLY A 92 17.96 -2.68 5.18
C GLY A 92 16.90 -3.76 5.38
N ASP A 93 17.16 -4.72 6.26
CA ASP A 93 16.24 -5.82 6.58
C ASP A 93 14.97 -5.33 7.29
N GLU A 94 15.05 -4.22 8.04
CA GLU A 94 13.89 -3.60 8.69
C GLU A 94 12.87 -3.04 7.67
N MET A 95 13.25 -2.89 6.39
CA MET A 95 12.40 -2.28 5.37
C MET A 95 11.26 -3.20 4.90
N LEU A 96 11.46 -4.52 4.93
CA LEU A 96 10.52 -5.49 4.38
C LEU A 96 9.15 -5.48 5.10
N PRO A 97 9.06 -5.49 6.45
CA PRO A 97 7.79 -5.36 7.15
C PRO A 97 7.00 -4.10 6.78
N TRP A 98 7.67 -2.97 6.58
CA TRP A 98 7.02 -1.72 6.18
C TRP A 98 6.48 -1.77 4.76
N ALA A 99 7.23 -2.37 3.82
CA ALA A 99 6.77 -2.56 2.45
C ALA A 99 5.54 -3.49 2.38
N ILE A 100 5.52 -4.55 3.20
CA ILE A 100 4.35 -5.42 3.36
C ILE A 100 3.16 -4.62 3.90
N GLY A 101 3.39 -3.82 4.95
CA GLY A 101 2.36 -2.96 5.54
C GLY A 101 1.75 -1.99 4.52
N LEU A 102 2.58 -1.31 3.73
CA LEU A 102 2.13 -0.43 2.64
C LEU A 102 1.28 -1.18 1.61
N PHE A 103 1.70 -2.36 1.17
CA PHE A 103 0.95 -3.17 0.21
C PHE A 103 -0.40 -3.64 0.77
N VAL A 104 -0.42 -4.15 2.01
CA VAL A 104 -1.66 -4.59 2.67
C VAL A 104 -2.64 -3.42 2.80
N VAL A 105 -2.18 -2.26 3.24
CA VAL A 105 -3.04 -1.06 3.33
C VAL A 105 -3.50 -0.60 1.95
N ALA A 106 -2.63 -0.60 0.94
CA ALA A 106 -2.99 -0.26 -0.44
C ALA A 106 -4.12 -1.15 -0.97
N VAL A 107 -4.00 -2.47 -0.77
CA VAL A 107 -5.03 -3.44 -1.15
C VAL A 107 -6.30 -3.22 -0.33
N GLY A 108 -6.19 -2.98 0.98
CA GLY A 108 -7.34 -2.70 1.85
C GLY A 108 -8.13 -1.47 1.41
N VAL A 109 -7.44 -0.37 1.10
CA VAL A 109 -8.05 0.87 0.57
C VAL A 109 -8.69 0.63 -0.80
N TRP A 110 -8.02 -0.13 -1.68
CA TRP A 110 -8.55 -0.49 -3.00
C TRP A 110 -9.81 -1.35 -2.88
N LEU A 111 -9.79 -2.44 -2.11
CA LEU A 111 -10.94 -3.30 -1.87
C LEU A 111 -12.10 -2.53 -1.24
N PHE A 112 -11.83 -1.68 -0.24
CA PHE A 112 -12.83 -0.82 0.36
C PHE A 112 -13.49 0.10 -0.68
N SER A 113 -12.72 0.65 -1.61
CA SER A 113 -13.26 1.47 -2.71
C SER A 113 -14.15 0.69 -3.68
N LEU A 114 -13.86 -0.60 -3.92
CA LEU A 114 -14.69 -1.47 -4.74
C LEU A 114 -16.02 -1.80 -4.05
N LEU A 115 -16.00 -2.04 -2.75
CA LEU A 115 -17.20 -2.32 -1.95
C LEU A 115 -18.14 -1.10 -1.93
N GLN A 116 -17.60 0.11 -1.78
CA GLN A 116 -18.39 1.35 -1.83
C GLN A 116 -19.09 1.54 -3.18
N LYS A 117 -18.42 1.25 -4.30
CA LYS A 117 -19.02 1.34 -5.65
C LYS A 117 -20.21 0.39 -5.80
N ARG A 118 -20.09 -0.85 -5.34
CA ARG A 118 -21.17 -1.86 -5.44
C ARG A 118 -22.44 -1.44 -4.68
N MET A 119 -22.27 -0.75 -3.55
CA MET A 119 -23.40 -0.26 -2.75
C MET A 119 -24.13 0.91 -3.43
N SER A 120 -23.41 1.84 -4.04
CA SER A 120 -24.04 2.94 -4.79
C SER A 120 -24.82 2.47 -6.01
N THR A 121 -24.34 1.42 -6.71
CA THR A 121 -25.07 0.84 -7.86
C THR A 121 -26.32 0.06 -7.46
N ASN A 122 -26.30 -0.65 -6.34
CA ASN A 122 -27.46 -1.44 -5.87
C ASN A 122 -28.55 -0.58 -5.20
N ALA A 123 -28.22 0.63 -4.75
CA ALA A 123 -29.16 1.57 -4.15
C ALA A 123 -29.85 2.50 -5.16
N ALA A 124 -29.52 2.41 -6.46
CA ALA A 124 -30.22 3.17 -7.49
C ALA A 124 -31.70 2.72 -7.51
N PRO A 125 -32.67 3.63 -7.32
CA PRO A 125 -34.07 3.24 -7.22
C PRO A 125 -34.48 2.56 -8.52
N ARG A 126 -35.04 1.35 -8.40
CA ARG A 126 -35.91 0.78 -9.43
C ARG A 126 -36.95 1.87 -9.68
N LYS A 127 -36.84 2.58 -10.81
CA LYS A 127 -37.92 3.43 -11.29
C LYS A 127 -39.10 2.48 -11.41
N VAL A 128 -39.94 2.42 -10.39
CA VAL A 128 -41.23 1.75 -10.48
C VAL A 128 -41.94 2.58 -11.53
N ASP A 129 -42.07 2.00 -12.72
CA ASP A 129 -42.78 2.60 -13.82
C ASP A 129 -44.10 3.10 -13.27
N ALA A 130 -44.28 4.42 -13.28
CA ALA A 130 -45.51 5.12 -12.92
C ALA A 130 -46.61 4.87 -13.97
N ARG A 131 -46.73 3.62 -14.45
CA ARG A 131 -47.71 3.14 -15.44
C ARG A 131 -48.69 2.13 -14.88
N VAL A 132 -48.62 1.78 -13.59
CA VAL A 132 -49.65 0.95 -12.94
C VAL A 132 -50.37 1.81 -11.91
N GLY A 133 -51.28 2.64 -12.40
CA GLY A 133 -52.08 3.56 -11.60
C GLY A 133 -53.27 4.12 -12.37
N ALA A 134 -53.84 3.33 -13.29
CA ALA A 134 -55.12 3.61 -13.94
C ALA A 134 -55.87 2.28 -14.05
N GLY A 135 -56.73 1.99 -13.09
CA GLY A 135 -57.50 0.76 -13.06
C GLY A 135 -58.19 0.53 -11.71
N VAL A 136 -59.32 1.20 -11.53
CA VAL A 136 -60.30 0.98 -10.45
C VAL A 136 -60.92 -0.41 -10.57
N GLY A 137 -61.16 -1.08 -9.44
CA GLY A 137 -62.03 -2.25 -9.37
C GLY A 137 -62.30 -2.68 -7.93
N ALA A 138 -63.49 -2.34 -7.43
CA ALA A 138 -64.02 -2.72 -6.12
C ALA A 138 -64.39 -4.21 -6.06
N GLY A 139 -64.28 -4.81 -4.87
CA GLY A 139 -64.80 -6.15 -4.59
C GLY A 139 -64.59 -6.55 -3.12
N ASP A 140 -65.71 -6.69 -2.40
CA ASP A 140 -65.83 -7.12 -1.01
C ASP A 140 -65.18 -8.49 -0.71
N GLY A 141 -64.71 -8.68 0.52
CA GLY A 141 -64.39 -10.02 1.03
C GLY A 141 -63.40 -10.06 2.20
N MET A 142 -63.93 -9.99 3.42
CA MET A 142 -63.28 -10.30 4.69
C MET A 142 -62.45 -11.60 4.67
N ARG A 143 -61.16 -11.50 5.06
CA ARG A 143 -60.45 -12.48 5.91
C ARG A 143 -59.41 -11.74 6.76
N ALA A 144 -59.71 -11.64 8.06
CA ALA A 144 -58.88 -11.00 9.07
C ALA A 144 -58.07 -12.07 9.81
N ASP A 145 -57.12 -12.68 9.11
CA ASP A 145 -56.30 -13.77 9.63
C ASP A 145 -54.99 -13.92 8.83
N ALA A 146 -54.39 -12.79 8.46
CA ALA A 146 -53.07 -12.75 7.78
C ALA A 146 -52.11 -11.65 8.31
N LEU A 147 -52.32 -11.11 9.52
CA LEU A 147 -51.51 -10.02 10.08
C LEU A 147 -50.38 -10.49 11.03
N ALA A 148 -49.79 -11.65 10.77
CA ALA A 148 -48.56 -12.06 11.44
C ALA A 148 -47.47 -12.28 10.40
N ASP A 149 -46.38 -11.52 10.55
CA ASP A 149 -45.03 -11.74 10.00
C ASP A 149 -44.58 -10.96 8.73
N GLU A 150 -45.43 -10.15 8.11
CA GLU A 150 -45.03 -9.34 6.93
C GLU A 150 -43.98 -8.24 7.26
N GLY A 151 -43.81 -7.86 8.54
CA GLY A 151 -42.89 -6.81 8.98
C GLY A 151 -41.49 -7.29 9.43
N ALA A 152 -41.28 -8.59 9.60
CA ALA A 152 -39.97 -9.16 9.94
C ALA A 152 -38.91 -8.93 8.83
N PRO A 153 -39.19 -9.15 7.53
CA PRO A 153 -38.19 -8.94 6.48
C PRO A 153 -37.81 -7.47 6.31
N GLU A 154 -38.77 -6.54 6.47
CA GLU A 154 -38.51 -5.10 6.39
C GLU A 154 -37.64 -4.62 7.55
N LYS A 155 -37.94 -5.02 8.79
CA LYS A 155 -37.14 -4.64 9.97
C LYS A 155 -35.74 -5.27 9.94
N ALA A 156 -35.60 -6.50 9.45
CA ALA A 156 -34.31 -7.14 9.25
C ALA A 156 -33.48 -6.41 8.16
N ALA A 157 -34.11 -5.97 7.08
CA ALA A 157 -33.44 -5.20 6.02
C ALA A 157 -33.01 -3.80 6.50
N VAL A 158 -33.86 -3.10 7.28
CA VAL A 158 -33.55 -1.80 7.88
C VAL A 158 -32.43 -1.92 8.91
N ALA A 159 -32.46 -2.95 9.77
CA ALA A 159 -31.39 -3.22 10.74
C ALA A 159 -30.06 -3.56 10.04
N SER A 160 -30.09 -4.36 8.97
CA SER A 160 -28.90 -4.62 8.14
C SER A 160 -28.37 -3.35 7.47
N GLY A 161 -29.26 -2.47 6.98
CA GLY A 161 -28.89 -1.18 6.41
C GLY A 161 -28.23 -0.24 7.42
N ALA A 162 -28.82 -0.12 8.62
CA ALA A 162 -28.29 0.71 9.71
C ALA A 162 -26.95 0.18 10.25
N GLN A 163 -26.81 -1.15 10.39
CA GLN A 163 -25.55 -1.76 10.79
C GLN A 163 -24.46 -1.56 9.72
N ARG A 164 -24.78 -1.77 8.44
CA ARG A 164 -23.86 -1.53 7.31
C ARG A 164 -23.43 -0.07 7.22
N ALA A 165 -24.31 0.89 7.50
CA ALA A 165 -23.98 2.32 7.52
C ALA A 165 -23.02 2.71 8.66
N ARG A 166 -23.09 2.04 9.81
CA ARG A 166 -22.28 2.37 11.00
C ARG A 166 -20.81 1.95 10.91
N TRP A 167 -20.49 0.83 10.25
CA TRP A 167 -19.12 0.30 10.22
C TRP A 167 -18.22 0.93 9.15
N VAL A 168 -18.79 1.45 8.07
CA VAL A 168 -18.06 2.11 6.97
C VAL A 168 -17.12 3.24 7.44
N PRO A 169 -17.55 4.21 8.27
CA PRO A 169 -16.64 5.25 8.75
C PRO A 169 -15.54 4.70 9.66
N LEU A 170 -15.83 3.69 10.49
CA LEU A 170 -14.81 3.06 11.34
C LEU A 170 -13.71 2.40 10.50
N VAL A 171 -14.09 1.61 9.50
CA VAL A 171 -13.14 0.96 8.58
C VAL A 171 -12.31 2.01 7.84
N ALA A 172 -12.92 3.10 7.38
CA ALA A 172 -12.20 4.18 6.72
C ALA A 172 -11.17 4.85 7.64
N VAL A 173 -11.53 5.11 8.91
CA VAL A 173 -10.60 5.68 9.91
C VAL A 173 -9.46 4.71 10.20
N VAL A 174 -9.74 3.42 10.41
CA VAL A 174 -8.72 2.40 10.65
C VAL A 174 -7.74 2.31 9.48
N LEU A 175 -8.23 2.29 8.24
CA LEU A 175 -7.37 2.29 7.05
C LEU A 175 -6.54 3.57 6.92
N ALA A 176 -7.10 4.74 7.27
CA ALA A 176 -6.37 6.00 7.25
C ALA A 176 -5.26 6.06 8.30
N VAL A 177 -5.52 5.57 9.52
CA VAL A 177 -4.51 5.47 10.58
C VAL A 177 -3.42 4.47 10.20
N ALA A 178 -3.81 3.28 9.69
CA ALA A 178 -2.86 2.29 9.23
C ALA A 178 -1.98 2.81 8.07
N ALA A 179 -2.57 3.54 7.13
CA ALA A 179 -1.84 4.23 6.07
C ALA A 179 -0.83 5.24 6.62
N ALA A 180 -1.25 6.09 7.56
CA ALA A 180 -0.35 7.06 8.17
C ALA A 180 0.83 6.38 8.88
N VAL A 181 0.58 5.35 9.68
CA VAL A 181 1.63 4.60 10.39
C VAL A 181 2.60 3.93 9.41
N ALA A 182 2.08 3.22 8.41
CA ALA A 182 2.91 2.55 7.40
C ALA A 182 3.72 3.55 6.56
N SER A 183 3.12 4.68 6.17
CA SER A 183 3.80 5.72 5.39
C SER A 183 4.88 6.44 6.19
N VAL A 184 4.63 6.80 7.45
CA VAL A 184 5.66 7.42 8.30
C VAL A 184 6.77 6.44 8.62
N GLY A 185 6.43 5.21 9.03
CA GLY A 185 7.42 4.19 9.37
C GLY A 185 8.33 3.84 8.20
N SER A 186 7.77 3.68 7.00
CA SER A 186 8.57 3.43 5.79
C SER A 186 9.50 4.59 5.44
N VAL A 187 9.03 5.84 5.45
CA VAL A 187 9.85 7.02 5.12
C VAL A 187 10.99 7.20 6.14
N VAL A 188 10.70 7.05 7.44
CA VAL A 188 11.73 7.11 8.50
C VAL A 188 12.77 6.02 8.32
N THR A 189 12.34 4.80 7.99
CA THR A 189 13.27 3.66 7.77
C THR A 189 14.15 3.90 6.55
N VAL A 190 13.60 4.37 5.43
CA VAL A 190 14.39 4.76 4.23
C VAL A 190 15.41 5.84 4.57
N TYR A 191 15.02 6.84 5.35
CA TYR A 191 15.95 7.89 5.80
C TYR A 191 17.11 7.31 6.63
N ARG A 192 16.80 6.46 7.63
CA ARG A 192 17.82 5.83 8.49
C ARG A 192 18.76 4.92 7.70
N ILE A 193 18.23 4.18 6.72
CA ILE A 193 19.03 3.36 5.79
C ILE A 193 19.94 4.26 4.93
N GLY A 194 19.42 5.37 4.42
CA GLY A 194 20.21 6.32 3.61
C GLY A 194 21.33 6.97 4.42
N GLU A 195 21.05 7.40 5.65
CA GLU A 195 22.05 7.98 6.55
C GLU A 195 23.17 6.96 6.88
N SER A 196 22.81 5.72 7.21
CA SER A 196 23.80 4.67 7.50
C SER A 196 24.65 4.30 6.29
N GLY A 197 24.04 4.28 5.09
CA GLY A 197 24.76 4.04 3.83
C GLY A 197 25.73 5.18 3.51
N ALA A 198 25.32 6.43 3.72
CA ALA A 198 26.20 7.57 3.54
C ALA A 198 27.40 7.53 4.52
N LYS A 199 27.18 7.15 5.78
CA LYS A 199 28.26 6.97 6.76
C LYS A 199 29.24 5.87 6.34
N ALA A 200 28.74 4.71 5.89
CA ALA A 200 29.61 3.60 5.47
C ALA A 200 30.60 4.02 4.37
N VAL A 201 30.18 4.87 3.42
CA VAL A 201 31.04 5.29 2.30
C VAL A 201 31.89 6.51 2.62
N TRP A 202 31.36 7.50 3.35
CA TRP A 202 31.97 8.84 3.41
C TRP A 202 32.60 9.20 4.76
N HIS A 203 32.45 8.39 5.81
CA HIS A 203 32.85 8.79 7.17
C HIS A 203 34.33 9.18 7.31
N ASP A 204 35.25 8.51 6.60
CA ASP A 204 36.69 8.80 6.65
C ASP A 204 37.15 9.87 5.63
N SER A 205 36.27 10.24 4.68
CA SER A 205 36.60 11.12 3.56
C SER A 205 36.14 12.56 3.77
N PHE A 206 35.33 12.84 4.80
CA PHE A 206 34.73 14.14 5.06
C PHE A 206 35.09 14.67 6.45
N ASP A 207 35.89 15.73 6.50
CA ASP A 207 36.15 16.51 7.72
C ASP A 207 35.57 17.92 7.54
N PRO A 208 34.52 18.29 8.29
CA PRO A 208 33.89 19.61 8.18
C PRO A 208 34.82 20.75 8.66
N ASN A 209 35.91 20.43 9.36
CA ASN A 209 36.88 21.39 9.89
C ASN A 209 38.19 21.42 9.09
N ALA A 210 38.32 20.60 8.03
CA ALA A 210 39.52 20.59 7.22
C ALA A 210 39.66 21.89 6.42
N SER A 211 40.86 22.48 6.43
CA SER A 211 41.19 23.63 5.58
C SER A 211 41.17 23.21 4.09
N PRO A 212 40.70 24.06 3.16
CA PRO A 212 40.71 23.75 1.73
C PRO A 212 42.12 23.34 1.28
N LYS A 213 42.26 22.16 0.65
CA LYS A 213 43.54 21.73 0.11
C LYS A 213 43.97 22.73 -0.98
N PRO A 214 45.20 23.28 -0.95
CA PRO A 214 45.67 24.13 -2.02
C PRO A 214 45.59 23.36 -3.34
N GLY A 215 44.93 23.96 -4.34
CA GLY A 215 44.71 23.34 -5.65
C GLY A 215 46.02 22.91 -6.29
N LYS A 216 46.02 21.74 -6.91
CA LYS A 216 47.11 21.28 -7.78
C LYS A 216 46.99 21.88 -9.16
#